data_AF-D4BL24-F1
#
_entry.id   AF-D4BL24-F1
#
_cell.length_a   1.000
_cell.length_b   1.000
_cell.length_c   1.000
_cell.angle_alpha   90.00
_cell.angle_beta   90.00
_cell.angle_gamma   90.00
#
_symmetry.space_group_name_H-M   'P 1'
#
loop_
_entity.id
_entity.type
_entity.pdbx_description
1 polymer ?
#
loop_
_entity_poly.entity_id
_entity_poly.type
_entity_poly.pdbx_seq_one_letter_code
_entity_poly.pdbx_strand_id
1 'polypeptide(L)'
;MRIRFDDRGELSFMQREVDGQKQQLSSDQIALYRYRAEQIRQTSDALRQGRVVLRQGRWHANNTVTTCEGETLKPDLESWAINHIERRQSHSSVEVSVAWLEAPEGSQLLLVANEDFCHWQPKEKTF
;
A
#
# COMPACT_ATOMS: atom_id res chain seq x y z
N MET A 1 16.09 -3.74 15.20
CA MET A 1 15.17 -4.31 16.21
C MET A 1 13.99 -4.94 15.48
N ARG A 2 13.53 -6.11 15.93
CA ARG A 2 12.43 -6.85 15.32
C ARG A 2 11.54 -7.42 16.42
N ILE A 3 10.24 -7.16 16.35
CA ILE A 3 9.22 -7.70 17.24
C ILE A 3 8.14 -8.34 16.37
N ARG A 4 7.61 -9.49 16.79
CA ARG A 4 6.49 -10.14 16.12
C ARG A 4 5.48 -10.58 17.16
N PHE A 5 4.21 -10.45 16.79
CA PHE A 5 3.09 -10.97 17.54
C PHE A 5 2.47 -12.12 16.73
N ASP A 6 1.90 -13.09 17.41
CA ASP A 6 1.12 -14.14 16.76
C ASP A 6 -0.27 -13.63 16.36
N ASP A 7 -1.11 -14.52 15.83
CA ASP A 7 -2.48 -14.26 15.42
C ASP A 7 -3.42 -13.89 16.58
N ARG A 8 -3.03 -14.20 17.82
CA ARG A 8 -3.74 -13.83 19.05
C ARG A 8 -3.25 -12.51 19.65
N GLY A 9 -2.23 -11.88 19.06
CA GLY A 9 -1.63 -10.65 19.56
C GLY A 9 -0.59 -10.85 20.67
N GLU A 10 -0.20 -12.10 20.95
CA GLU A 10 0.81 -12.42 21.94
C GLU A 10 2.22 -12.36 21.37
N LEU A 11 3.20 -12.04 22.23
CA LEU A 11 4.59 -11.86 21.81
C LEU A 11 5.19 -13.19 21.35
N SER A 12 5.44 -13.35 20.05
CA SER A 12 6.01 -14.57 19.47
C SER A 12 7.51 -14.47 19.22
N PHE A 13 8.03 -13.26 19.01
CA PHE A 13 9.46 -13.03 18.78
C PHE A 13 9.88 -11.61 19.17
N MET A 14 11.06 -11.48 19.75
CA MET A 14 11.68 -10.19 20.04
C MET A 14 13.19 -10.26 19.88
N GLN A 15 13.76 -9.32 19.13
CA GLN A 15 15.19 -9.11 18.97
C GLN A 15 15.50 -7.62 18.98
N ARG A 16 16.18 -7.17 20.04
CA ARG A 16 16.79 -5.85 20.12
C ARG A 16 18.25 -6.02 20.51
N GLU A 17 19.11 -5.30 19.82
CA GLU A 17 20.54 -5.29 20.04
C GLU A 17 20.99 -3.83 20.10
N VAL A 18 21.80 -3.51 21.09
CA VAL A 18 22.41 -2.19 21.31
C VAL A 18 23.85 -2.46 21.69
N ASP A 19 24.79 -1.87 20.96
CA ASP A 19 26.24 -2.08 21.14
C ASP A 19 26.67 -3.56 21.15
N GLY A 20 26.07 -4.39 20.28
CA GLY A 20 26.37 -5.82 20.21
C GLY A 20 25.74 -6.67 21.33
N GLN A 21 25.00 -6.05 22.25
CA GLN A 21 24.34 -6.74 23.35
C GLN A 21 22.84 -6.86 23.14
N LYS A 22 22.34 -8.09 23.32
CA LYS A 22 20.90 -8.37 23.33
C LYS A 22 20.27 -7.68 24.55
N GLN A 23 19.29 -6.82 24.31
CA GLN A 23 18.53 -6.14 25.34
C GLN A 23 17.06 -6.52 25.26
N GLN A 24 16.44 -6.75 26.42
CA GLN A 24 15.00 -6.92 26.50
C GLN A 24 14.31 -5.55 26.33
N LEU A 25 13.14 -5.54 25.70
CA LEU A 25 12.27 -4.35 25.72
C LEU A 25 11.59 -4.23 27.08
N SER A 26 11.30 -3.00 27.52
CA SER A 26 10.44 -2.80 28.68
C SER A 26 9.00 -3.25 28.39
N SER A 27 8.23 -3.50 29.45
CA SER A 27 6.79 -3.80 29.36
C SER A 27 6.05 -2.74 28.53
N ASP A 28 6.35 -1.47 28.75
CA ASP A 28 5.68 -0.35 28.09
C ASP A 28 6.00 -0.30 26.59
N GLN A 29 7.25 -0.61 26.23
CA GLN A 29 7.64 -0.72 24.83
C GLN A 29 6.90 -1.87 24.15
N ILE A 30 6.82 -3.03 24.80
CA ILE A 30 6.07 -4.18 24.27
C ILE A 30 4.59 -3.81 24.09
N ALA A 31 3.98 -3.15 25.07
CA ALA A 31 2.59 -2.71 25.02
C ALA A 31 2.34 -1.73 23.86
N LEU A 32 3.23 -0.75 23.64
CA LEU A 32 3.15 0.18 22.52
C LEU A 32 3.23 -0.54 21.16
N TYR A 33 4.14 -1.50 21.01
CA TYR A 33 4.26 -2.27 19.77
C TYR A 33 3.05 -3.17 19.54
N ARG A 34 2.50 -3.77 20.60
CA ARG A 34 1.28 -4.59 20.54
C ARG A 34 0.10 -3.75 20.03
N TYR A 35 -0.14 -2.59 20.64
CA TYR A 35 -1.18 -1.65 20.21
C TYR A 35 -1.05 -1.29 18.73
N ARG A 36 0.17 -0.98 18.25
CA ARG A 36 0.41 -0.68 16.83
C ARG A 36 0.13 -1.87 15.92
N ALA A 37 0.57 -3.07 16.31
CA ALA A 37 0.32 -4.29 15.54
C ALA A 37 -1.18 -4.59 15.45
N GLU A 38 -1.93 -4.40 16.53
CA GLU A 38 -3.39 -4.54 16.55
C GLU A 38 -4.08 -3.56 15.60
N GLN A 39 -3.68 -2.28 15.60
CA GLN A 39 -4.24 -1.29 14.69
C GLN A 39 -4.01 -1.65 13.21
N ILE A 40 -2.79 -2.09 12.88
CA ILE A 40 -2.45 -2.55 11.52
C ILE A 40 -3.30 -3.77 11.14
N ARG A 41 -3.43 -4.75 12.06
CA ARG A 41 -4.25 -5.95 11.82
C ARG A 41 -5.71 -5.60 11.60
N GLN A 42 -6.30 -4.77 12.46
CA GLN A 42 -7.69 -4.33 12.34
C GLN A 42 -7.95 -3.65 10.99
N THR A 43 -7.03 -2.78 10.56
CA THR A 43 -7.14 -2.10 9.26
C THR A 43 -7.02 -3.11 8.11
N SER A 44 -6.05 -4.03 8.18
CA SER A 44 -5.87 -5.08 7.17
C SER A 44 -7.08 -6.00 7.07
N ASP A 45 -7.69 -6.38 8.19
CA ASP A 45 -8.88 -7.21 8.25
C ASP A 45 -10.08 -6.48 7.63
N ALA A 46 -10.26 -5.19 7.94
CA ALA A 46 -11.31 -4.37 7.34
C ALA A 46 -11.15 -4.22 5.82
N LEU A 47 -9.94 -3.93 5.34
CA LEU A 47 -9.64 -3.85 3.90
C LEU A 47 -9.92 -5.17 3.18
N ARG A 48 -9.54 -6.30 3.80
CA ARG A 48 -9.77 -7.64 3.26
C ARG A 48 -11.26 -7.97 3.22
N GLN A 49 -12.00 -7.65 4.29
CA GLN A 49 -13.44 -7.85 4.36
C GLN A 49 -14.17 -7.03 3.28
N GLY A 50 -13.74 -5.78 3.06
CA GLY A 50 -14.23 -4.93 1.98
C GLY A 50 -13.74 -5.32 0.58
N ARG A 51 -12.90 -6.37 0.47
CA ARG A 51 -12.27 -6.80 -0.81
C ARG A 51 -11.54 -5.65 -1.52
N VAL A 52 -10.90 -4.78 -0.75
CA VAL A 52 -10.15 -3.64 -1.26
C VAL A 52 -8.83 -4.11 -1.85
N VAL A 53 -8.58 -3.77 -3.11
CA VAL A 53 -7.35 -4.10 -3.84
C VAL A 53 -6.61 -2.81 -4.19
N LEU A 54 -5.30 -2.77 -3.90
CA LEU A 54 -4.42 -1.73 -4.42
C LEU A 54 -4.01 -2.09 -5.84
N ARG A 55 -4.30 -1.19 -6.79
CA ARG A 55 -3.87 -1.30 -8.18
C ARG A 55 -2.94 -0.15 -8.52
N GLN A 56 -1.95 -0.43 -9.36
CA GLN A 56 -0.93 0.54 -9.78
C GLN A 56 -0.59 0.29 -11.25
N GLY A 57 -0.27 1.36 -11.99
CA GLY A 57 0.08 1.23 -13.40
C GLY A 57 0.37 2.56 -14.10
N ARG A 58 0.60 2.49 -15.42
CA ARG A 58 0.83 3.62 -16.32
C ARG A 58 -0.47 4.09 -16.94
N TRP A 59 -0.74 5.38 -16.87
CA TRP A 59 -1.92 6.00 -17.46
C TRP A 59 -1.71 6.31 -18.96
N HIS A 60 -2.73 6.03 -19.76
CA HIS A 60 -2.77 6.32 -21.19
C HIS A 60 -3.86 7.34 -21.54
N ALA A 61 -3.67 8.07 -22.64
CA ALA A 61 -4.56 9.16 -23.06
C ALA A 61 -6.01 8.73 -23.41
N ASN A 62 -6.27 7.43 -23.58
CA ASN A 62 -7.61 6.85 -23.80
C ASN A 62 -8.32 6.48 -22.48
N ASN A 63 -7.81 6.97 -21.35
CA ASN A 63 -8.28 6.68 -19.99
C ASN A 63 -8.18 5.20 -19.61
N THR A 64 -7.22 4.49 -20.20
CA THR A 64 -6.84 3.15 -19.77
C THR A 64 -5.55 3.19 -18.98
N VAL A 65 -5.35 2.16 -18.17
CA VAL A 65 -4.14 1.91 -17.40
C VAL A 65 -3.56 0.58 -17.82
N THR A 66 -2.26 0.56 -18.13
CA THR A 66 -1.50 -0.69 -18.12
C THR A 66 -0.99 -0.92 -16.70
N THR A 67 -1.50 -1.94 -16.02
CA THR A 67 -1.14 -2.27 -14.65
C THR A 67 0.32 -2.74 -14.57
N CYS A 68 0.87 -2.73 -13.37
CA CYS A 68 2.22 -3.23 -13.13
C CYS A 68 2.38 -4.73 -13.41
N GLU A 69 1.28 -5.49 -13.39
CA GLU A 69 1.21 -6.89 -13.81
C GLU A 69 1.13 -7.07 -15.33
N GLY A 70 0.94 -5.99 -16.10
CA GLY A 70 0.90 -5.99 -17.56
C GLY A 70 -0.50 -6.10 -18.18
N GLU A 71 -1.56 -6.01 -17.38
CA GLU A 71 -2.94 -5.99 -17.88
C GLU A 71 -3.34 -4.57 -18.29
N THR A 72 -4.06 -4.41 -19.40
CA THR A 72 -4.64 -3.10 -19.77
C THR A 72 -6.12 -3.08 -19.44
N LEU A 73 -6.53 -2.14 -18.59
CA LEU A 73 -7.92 -1.98 -18.16
C LEU A 73 -8.34 -0.51 -18.14
N LYS A 74 -9.63 -0.25 -18.05
CA LYS A 74 -10.18 1.09 -17.81
C LYS A 74 -10.68 1.15 -16.37
N PRO A 75 -10.02 1.89 -15.45
CA PRO A 75 -10.44 1.92 -14.06
C PRO A 75 -11.72 2.75 -13.91
N ASP A 76 -12.61 2.32 -13.02
CA ASP A 76 -13.90 2.99 -12.74
C ASP A 76 -13.72 4.17 -11.76
N LEU A 77 -12.89 5.13 -12.15
CA LEU A 77 -12.59 6.32 -11.35
C LEU A 77 -13.64 7.41 -11.58
N GLU A 78 -13.98 8.11 -10.51
CA GLU A 78 -14.84 9.29 -10.59
C GLU A 78 -14.24 10.39 -11.49
N SER A 79 -15.10 11.20 -12.10
CA SER A 79 -14.68 12.22 -13.07
C SER A 79 -13.66 13.22 -12.51
N TRP A 80 -13.71 13.55 -11.22
CA TRP A 80 -12.72 14.45 -10.62
C TRP A 80 -11.32 13.83 -10.59
N ALA A 81 -11.21 12.52 -10.38
CA ALA A 81 -9.95 11.80 -10.35
C ALA A 81 -9.34 11.72 -11.75
N ILE A 82 -10.18 11.43 -12.75
CA ILE A 82 -9.77 11.46 -14.16
C ILE A 82 -9.23 12.86 -14.53
N ASN A 83 -9.99 13.93 -14.21
CA ASN A 83 -9.56 15.31 -14.46
C ASN A 83 -8.23 15.66 -13.76
N HIS A 84 -8.01 15.12 -12.54
CA HIS A 84 -6.76 15.32 -11.81
C HIS A 84 -5.57 14.63 -12.52
N ILE A 85 -5.76 13.39 -12.99
CA ILE A 85 -4.74 12.64 -13.73
C ILE A 85 -4.43 13.34 -15.06
N GLU A 86 -5.45 13.71 -15.84
CA GLU A 86 -5.29 14.37 -17.13
C GLU A 86 -4.54 15.70 -17.00
N ARG A 87 -4.86 16.51 -15.98
CA ARG A 87 -4.12 17.75 -15.68
C ARG A 87 -2.66 17.49 -15.31
N ARG A 88 -2.37 16.40 -14.59
CA ARG A 88 -1.00 16.03 -14.26
C ARG A 88 -0.25 15.55 -15.51
N GLN A 89 -0.89 14.73 -16.34
CA GLN A 89 -0.36 14.23 -17.59
C GLN A 89 -0.05 15.35 -18.60
N SER A 90 -0.90 16.38 -18.70
CA SER A 90 -0.68 17.51 -19.62
C SER A 90 0.55 18.35 -19.28
N HIS A 91 1.04 18.28 -18.03
CA HIS A 91 2.25 18.95 -17.58
C HIS A 91 3.47 18.02 -17.58
N SER A 92 3.32 16.77 -18.02
CA SER A 92 4.38 15.78 -18.07
C SER A 92 4.75 15.46 -19.53
N SER A 93 6.04 15.33 -19.81
CA SER A 93 6.54 14.83 -21.09
C SER A 93 6.53 13.30 -21.20
N VAL A 94 6.21 12.61 -20.11
CA VAL A 94 6.12 11.13 -20.01
C VAL A 94 4.77 10.70 -19.45
N GLU A 95 4.38 9.45 -19.72
CA GLU A 95 3.17 8.86 -19.11
C GLU A 95 3.29 8.83 -17.59
N VAL A 96 2.27 9.35 -16.89
CA VAL A 96 2.23 9.35 -15.42
C VAL A 96 1.88 7.96 -14.89
N SER A 97 2.43 7.63 -13.73
CA SER A 97 1.99 6.47 -12.97
C SER A 97 0.82 6.85 -12.06
N VAL A 98 -0.13 5.94 -11.93
CA VAL A 98 -1.31 6.08 -11.07
C VAL A 98 -1.41 4.92 -10.09
N ALA A 99 -1.90 5.19 -8.88
CA ALA A 99 -2.24 4.19 -7.89
C ALA A 99 -3.64 4.46 -7.35
N TRP A 100 -4.47 3.43 -7.22
CA TRP A 100 -5.85 3.55 -6.74
C TRP A 100 -6.26 2.33 -5.92
N LEU A 101 -7.27 2.52 -5.08
CA LEU A 101 -7.97 1.43 -4.41
C LEU A 101 -9.21 1.06 -5.23
N GLU A 102 -9.46 -0.23 -5.35
CA GLU A 102 -10.63 -0.79 -6.02
C GLU A 102 -11.39 -1.69 -5.03
N ALA A 103 -12.69 -1.47 -4.90
CA ALA A 103 -13.58 -2.24 -4.04
C ALA A 103 -14.97 -2.36 -4.71
N PRO A 104 -15.84 -3.28 -4.24
CA PRO A 104 -17.22 -3.39 -4.75
C PRO A 104 -18.02 -2.08 -4.69
N GLU A 105 -17.70 -1.20 -3.75
CA GLU A 105 -18.34 0.10 -3.54
C GLU A 105 -17.83 1.18 -4.53
N GLY A 106 -16.70 0.97 -5.20
CA GLY A 106 -16.13 1.90 -6.18
C GLY A 106 -14.60 1.94 -6.17
N SER A 107 -14.04 2.85 -6.98
CA SER A 107 -12.58 3.07 -7.05
C SER A 107 -12.18 4.46 -6.57
N GLN A 108 -11.11 4.52 -5.78
CA GLN A 108 -10.57 5.77 -5.23
C GLN A 108 -9.11 5.97 -5.64
N LEU A 109 -8.85 7.08 -6.33
CA LEU A 109 -7.48 7.50 -6.67
C LEU A 109 -6.68 7.82 -5.38
N LEU A 110 -5.49 7.23 -5.28
CA LEU A 110 -4.56 7.50 -4.17
C LEU A 110 -3.44 8.44 -4.59
N LEU A 111 -2.75 8.14 -5.69
CA LEU A 111 -1.53 8.85 -6.10
C LEU A 111 -1.44 8.98 -7.62
N VAL A 112 -0.84 10.08 -8.07
CA VAL A 112 -0.44 10.33 -9.46
C VAL A 112 0.95 10.96 -9.46
N ALA A 113 1.90 10.37 -10.19
CA ALA A 113 3.28 10.82 -10.16
C ALA A 113 4.03 10.50 -11.46
N ASN A 114 5.21 11.09 -11.65
CA ASN A 114 6.05 10.80 -12.83
C ASN A 114 6.97 9.60 -12.56
N GLU A 115 7.15 9.27 -11.29
CA GLU A 115 7.88 8.13 -10.76
C GLU A 115 7.24 6.81 -11.23
N ASP A 116 8.06 5.78 -11.37
CA ASP A 116 7.59 4.45 -11.74
C ASP A 116 7.10 3.68 -10.51
N PHE A 117 5.79 3.59 -10.34
CA PHE A 117 5.19 2.83 -9.24
C PHE A 117 5.42 1.32 -9.36
N CYS A 118 5.60 0.80 -10.58
CA CYS A 118 5.80 -0.62 -10.81
C CYS A 118 7.19 -1.10 -10.36
N HIS A 119 8.16 -0.19 -10.25
CA HIS A 119 9.44 -0.48 -9.62
C HIS A 119 9.30 -0.78 -8.12
N TRP A 120 8.37 -0.11 -7.44
CA TRP A 120 8.18 -0.21 -5.99
C TRP A 120 7.01 -1.09 -5.58
N GLN A 121 6.33 -1.73 -6.54
CA GLN A 121 5.18 -2.56 -6.26
C GLN A 121 5.58 -3.71 -5.31
N PRO A 122 4.89 -3.87 -4.19
CA PRO A 122 5.10 -5.01 -3.31
C PRO A 122 4.79 -6.31 -4.07
N LYS A 123 5.73 -7.27 -4.05
CA LYS A 123 5.55 -8.59 -4.67
C LYS A 123 5.35 -9.62 -3.56
N GLU A 124 4.62 -10.69 -3.81
CA GLU A 124 4.43 -11.76 -2.80
C GLU A 124 5.74 -12.27 -2.20
N LYS A 125 6.82 -12.28 -3.00
CA LYS A 125 8.16 -12.71 -2.56
C LYS A 125 8.88 -11.73 -1.63
N THR A 126 8.38 -10.51 -1.46
CA THR A 126 8.99 -9.46 -0.62
C THR A 126 8.25 -9.20 0.69
N PHE A 127 7.26 -10.04 1.05
CA PHE A 127 6.58 -10.02 2.35
C PHE A 127 7.06 -11.11 3.31
#